data_AF-A0A7Y5A9N8-F1
#
_entry.id   AF-A0A7Y5A9N8-F1
#
_cell.length_a   1.000
_cell.length_b   1.000
_cell.length_c   1.000
_cell.angle_alpha   90.00
_cell.angle_beta   90.00
_cell.angle_gamma   90.00
#
_symmetry.space_group_name_H-M   'P 1'
#
loop_
_entity.id
_entity.type
_entity.pdbx_description
1 polymer ?
#
loop_
_entity_poly.entity_id
_entity_poly.type
_entity_poly.pdbx_seq_one_letter_code
_entity_poly.pdbx_strand_id
1 'polypeptide(L)'
;MSKRDVSQAAMEIIESMGLKRGRGRINSVVSRSAAKAPAPHAVDQGIKTSGVAMPAIGPINRLMYLEARRWAVDLVASLQGSPAQVVVDRLAGATVGRPGSYVAGIESVINELKAIDVTDQRDNQNLARQVGRTE
;
A
#
# COMPACT_ATOMS: atom_id res chain seq x y z
N MET A 1 -64.07 -12.84 6.30
CA MET A 1 -63.16 -13.66 5.46
C MET A 1 -61.72 -13.31 5.82
N SER A 2 -61.26 -13.78 6.98
CA SER A 2 -60.31 -14.90 7.18
C SER A 2 -58.94 -14.69 6.54
N LYS A 3 -58.04 -13.99 7.23
CA LYS A 3 -56.61 -13.82 6.87
C LYS A 3 -55.78 -15.11 7.06
N ARG A 4 -56.43 -16.27 7.24
CA ARG A 4 -55.76 -17.54 7.58
C ARG A 4 -55.42 -18.40 6.35
N ASP A 5 -56.00 -18.11 5.19
CA ASP A 5 -55.81 -18.95 3.99
C ASP A 5 -54.50 -18.64 3.26
N VAL A 6 -54.00 -17.40 3.33
CA VAL A 6 -52.76 -16.97 2.62
C VAL A 6 -51.51 -17.62 3.22
N SER A 7 -51.48 -17.87 4.53
CA SER A 7 -50.34 -18.48 5.21
C SER A 7 -50.18 -19.97 4.91
N GLN A 8 -51.27 -20.68 4.57
CA GLN A 8 -51.21 -22.11 4.29
C GLN A 8 -50.69 -22.37 2.87
N ALA A 9 -51.17 -21.61 1.89
CA ALA A 9 -50.67 -21.66 0.50
C ALA A 9 -49.17 -21.29 0.41
N ALA A 10 -48.73 -20.29 1.17
CA ALA A 10 -47.32 -19.92 1.24
C ALA A 10 -46.44 -21.03 1.85
N MET A 11 -46.99 -21.84 2.76
CA MET A 11 -46.25 -22.91 3.43
C MET A 11 -46.04 -24.13 2.52
N GLU A 12 -47.06 -24.50 1.72
CA GLU A 12 -46.94 -25.56 0.71
C GLU A 12 -45.93 -25.23 -0.39
N ILE A 13 -45.85 -23.96 -0.81
CA ILE A 13 -44.88 -23.50 -1.82
C ILE A 13 -43.43 -23.61 -1.31
N ILE A 14 -43.19 -23.32 -0.03
CA ILE A 14 -41.86 -23.45 0.58
C ILE A 14 -41.46 -24.93 0.70
N GLU A 15 -42.42 -25.80 0.97
CA GLU A 15 -42.22 -27.23 1.12
C GLU A 15 -41.94 -27.92 -0.23
N SER A 16 -42.61 -27.51 -1.31
CA SER A 16 -42.35 -28.03 -2.65
C SER A 16 -41.00 -27.60 -3.23
N MET A 17 -40.47 -26.44 -2.81
CA MET A 17 -39.16 -25.93 -3.26
C MET A 17 -37.96 -26.48 -2.47
N GLY A 18 -38.16 -27.37 -1.49
CA GLY A 18 -37.05 -28.01 -0.75
C GLY A 18 -36.21 -27.06 0.12
N LEU A 19 -36.69 -25.85 0.39
CA LEU A 19 -36.02 -24.83 1.21
C LEU A 19 -36.18 -25.15 2.72
N LYS A 20 -35.52 -26.21 3.17
CA LYS A 20 -35.41 -26.55 4.60
C LYS A 20 -34.66 -25.43 5.32
N ARG A 21 -35.37 -24.69 6.16
CA ARG A 21 -34.86 -23.62 7.05
C ARG A 21 -33.68 -24.13 7.88
N GLY A 22 -32.45 -23.89 7.42
CA GLY A 22 -31.23 -24.09 8.19
C GLY A 22 -31.18 -23.07 9.33
N ARG A 23 -31.62 -23.48 10.54
CA ARG A 23 -31.31 -22.77 11.79
C ARG A 23 -29.82 -22.97 12.12
N GLY A 24 -28.95 -22.26 11.42
CA GLY A 24 -27.52 -22.17 11.72
C GLY A 24 -27.30 -21.24 12.91
N ARG A 25 -27.05 -21.85 14.07
CA ARG A 25 -26.74 -21.22 15.36
C ARG A 25 -25.66 -20.15 15.25
N ILE A 26 -26.00 -18.98 15.77
CA ILE A 26 -25.12 -17.93 16.32
C ILE A 26 -24.04 -18.52 17.23
N ASN A 27 -22.79 -18.56 16.76
CA ASN A 27 -21.64 -18.73 17.64
C ASN A 27 -21.16 -17.35 18.09
N SER A 28 -21.79 -16.82 19.13
CA SER A 28 -21.30 -15.68 19.89
C SER A 28 -20.11 -16.12 20.73
N VAL A 29 -18.90 -15.72 20.34
CA VAL A 29 -17.73 -15.77 21.24
C VAL A 29 -17.29 -14.32 21.49
N VAL A 30 -17.99 -13.70 22.43
CA VAL A 30 -17.51 -12.52 23.15
C VAL A 30 -16.72 -13.04 24.34
N SER A 31 -15.40 -13.06 24.22
CA SER A 31 -14.50 -13.13 25.38
C SER A 31 -13.94 -11.74 25.61
N ARG A 32 -14.46 -11.04 26.63
CA ARG A 32 -13.89 -9.80 27.14
C ARG A 32 -12.86 -10.11 28.22
N SER A 33 -11.86 -9.23 28.29
CA SER A 33 -11.10 -8.81 29.47
C SER A 33 -9.78 -9.54 29.80
N ALA A 34 -8.66 -8.87 29.49
CA ALA A 34 -7.64 -8.49 30.48
C ALA A 34 -6.79 -7.33 29.94
N ALA A 35 -6.39 -6.43 30.84
CA ALA A 35 -5.80 -5.12 30.58
C ALA A 35 -4.26 -5.14 30.46
N LYS A 36 -3.71 -4.01 29.95
CA LYS A 36 -2.36 -3.45 30.23
C LYS A 36 -1.20 -4.15 29.48
N ALA A 37 -0.26 -3.50 28.77
CA ALA A 37 0.27 -2.13 28.69
C ALA A 37 0.85 -1.87 27.26
N PRO A 38 1.24 -0.63 26.88
CA PRO A 38 1.88 -0.35 25.60
C PRO A 38 3.40 -0.58 25.69
N ALA A 39 3.97 -1.32 24.75
CA ALA A 39 5.41 -1.49 24.58
C ALA A 39 5.73 -1.84 23.11
N PRO A 40 6.96 -1.61 22.63
CA PRO A 40 7.31 -0.67 21.58
C PRO A 40 7.37 -1.30 20.19
N HIS A 41 7.46 -0.43 19.18
CA HIS A 41 7.77 -0.74 17.79
C HIS A 41 8.80 -1.88 17.64
N ALA A 42 8.32 -3.08 17.34
CA ALA A 42 9.13 -4.13 16.73
C ALA A 42 8.96 -4.00 15.22
N VAL A 43 9.93 -3.35 14.59
CA VAL A 43 10.16 -3.44 13.15
C VAL A 43 10.59 -4.89 12.91
N ASP A 44 9.66 -5.73 12.49
CA ASP A 44 9.94 -7.12 12.15
C ASP A 44 10.84 -7.15 10.91
N GLN A 45 12.12 -7.38 11.19
CA GLN A 45 13.15 -7.68 10.21
C GLN A 45 12.88 -9.05 9.60
N GLY A 46 13.00 -9.13 8.27
CA GLY A 46 13.26 -10.38 7.59
C GLY A 46 12.09 -10.93 6.79
N ILE A 47 11.64 -10.17 5.78
CA ILE A 47 10.96 -10.79 4.65
C ILE A 47 11.99 -11.67 3.96
N LYS A 48 11.99 -12.96 4.28
CA LYS A 48 12.76 -13.99 3.58
C LYS A 48 12.21 -14.10 2.15
N THR A 49 12.64 -13.23 1.24
CA THR A 49 12.35 -13.39 -0.18
C THR A 49 13.35 -14.39 -0.74
N SER A 50 12.91 -15.63 -0.87
CA SER A 50 13.62 -16.65 -1.62
C SER A 50 13.88 -16.10 -3.02
N GLY A 51 15.16 -15.92 -3.33
CA GLY A 51 15.61 -15.24 -4.53
C GLY A 51 15.16 -15.97 -5.79
N VAL A 52 14.42 -15.27 -6.63
CA VAL A 52 14.63 -15.32 -8.07
C VAL A 52 14.38 -13.90 -8.58
N ALA A 53 15.47 -13.15 -8.78
CA ALA A 53 15.43 -11.91 -9.55
C ALA A 53 15.27 -12.28 -11.03
N MET A 54 14.08 -12.72 -11.43
CA MET A 54 13.75 -12.78 -12.85
C MET A 54 13.55 -11.35 -13.34
N PRO A 55 14.18 -10.94 -14.45
CA PRO A 55 13.73 -9.76 -15.15
C PRO A 55 12.25 -9.97 -15.47
N ALA A 56 11.39 -9.02 -15.10
CA ALA A 56 9.98 -9.09 -15.38
C ALA A 56 9.78 -8.92 -16.90
N ILE A 57 10.00 -9.98 -17.66
CA ILE A 57 9.63 -10.06 -19.07
C ILE A 57 8.13 -10.33 -19.11
N GLY A 58 7.35 -9.28 -18.86
CA GLY A 58 5.91 -9.33 -18.79
C GLY A 58 5.30 -7.93 -18.61
N PRO A 59 4.00 -7.75 -18.90
CA PRO A 59 3.33 -6.48 -18.68
C PRO A 59 3.44 -6.05 -17.22
N ILE A 60 3.59 -4.74 -17.00
CA ILE A 60 3.72 -4.17 -15.65
C ILE A 60 2.49 -4.52 -14.82
N ASN A 61 2.69 -5.16 -13.67
CA ASN A 61 1.64 -5.31 -12.68
C ASN A 61 1.34 -3.93 -12.07
N ARG A 62 0.24 -3.32 -12.52
CA ARG A 62 -0.13 -1.95 -12.13
C ARG A 62 -0.39 -1.79 -10.64
N LEU A 63 -0.93 -2.82 -9.98
CA LEU A 63 -1.22 -2.76 -8.55
C LEU A 63 0.07 -2.68 -7.74
N MET A 64 1.04 -3.56 -8.03
CA MET A 64 2.34 -3.54 -7.36
C MET A 64 3.12 -2.25 -7.64
N TYR A 65 3.05 -1.75 -8.87
CA TYR A 65 3.66 -0.47 -9.23
C TYR A 65 3.12 0.70 -8.39
N LEU A 66 1.79 0.79 -8.27
CA LEU A 66 1.15 1.87 -7.50
C LEU A 66 1.38 1.74 -6.00
N GLU A 67 1.36 0.52 -5.47
CA GLU A 67 1.71 0.23 -4.07
C GLU A 67 3.13 0.69 -3.75
N ALA A 68 4.09 0.31 -4.59
CA ALA A 68 5.50 0.68 -4.44
C ALA A 68 5.69 2.20 -4.51
N ARG A 69 5.02 2.86 -5.47
CA ARG A 69 5.08 4.32 -5.62
C ARG A 69 4.51 5.04 -4.41
N ARG A 70 3.34 4.59 -3.91
CA ARG A 70 2.72 5.16 -2.70
C ARG A 70 3.64 5.02 -1.49
N TRP A 71 4.17 3.82 -1.26
CA TRP A 71 5.11 3.56 -0.19
C TRP A 71 6.36 4.44 -0.28
N ALA A 72 6.93 4.59 -1.49
CA ALA A 72 8.10 5.42 -1.70
C ALA A 72 7.83 6.91 -1.39
N VAL A 73 6.66 7.43 -1.80
CA VAL A 73 6.23 8.80 -1.47
C VAL A 73 6.07 8.98 0.04
N ASP A 74 5.44 8.01 0.72
CA ASP A 74 5.28 8.05 2.18
C ASP A 74 6.66 8.04 2.89
N LEU A 75 7.63 7.26 2.38
CA LEU A 75 9.00 7.25 2.89
C LEU A 75 9.69 8.60 2.69
N VAL A 76 9.59 9.19 1.50
CA VAL A 76 10.15 10.52 1.22
C VAL A 76 9.55 11.57 2.16
N ALA A 77 8.24 11.53 2.37
CA ALA A 77 7.55 12.42 3.30
C ALA A 77 8.06 12.25 4.75
N SER A 78 8.29 11.01 5.19
CA SER A 78 8.83 10.72 6.52
C SER A 78 10.28 11.18 6.73
N LEU A 79 11.03 11.38 5.64
CA LEU A 79 12.44 11.78 5.65
C LEU A 79 12.64 13.24 5.21
N GLN A 80 11.57 14.05 5.20
CA GLN A 80 11.68 15.49 4.92
C GLN A 80 12.70 16.13 5.87
N GLY A 81 13.73 16.76 5.29
CA GLY A 81 14.88 17.31 6.01
C GLY A 81 16.16 16.47 5.93
N SER A 82 16.09 15.23 5.43
CA SER A 82 17.28 14.45 5.08
C SER A 82 17.81 14.85 3.70
N PRO A 83 19.13 14.76 3.45
CA PRO A 83 19.68 14.98 2.11
C PRO A 83 19.08 14.03 1.08
N ALA A 84 18.80 14.52 -0.13
CA ALA A 84 18.19 13.75 -1.21
C ALA A 84 18.96 12.45 -1.50
N GLN A 85 20.29 12.50 -1.47
CA GLN A 85 21.16 11.34 -1.68
C GLN A 85 20.88 10.19 -0.68
N VAL A 86 20.63 10.52 0.59
CA VAL A 86 20.33 9.54 1.65
C VAL A 86 18.96 8.89 1.40
N VAL A 87 17.99 9.67 0.94
CA VAL A 87 16.65 9.18 0.61
C VAL A 87 16.71 8.24 -0.60
N VAL A 88 17.47 8.61 -1.63
CA VAL A 88 17.68 7.78 -2.83
C VAL A 88 18.36 6.46 -2.48
N ASP A 89 19.38 6.46 -1.64
CA ASP A 89 20.08 5.24 -1.21
C ASP A 89 19.15 4.28 -0.45
N ARG A 90 18.32 4.81 0.47
CA ARG A 90 17.31 4.01 1.18
C ARG A 90 16.26 3.43 0.25
N LEU A 91 15.76 4.21 -0.71
CA LEU A 91 14.82 3.73 -1.71
C LEU A 91 15.44 2.63 -2.57
N ALA A 92 16.69 2.80 -3.00
CA ALA A 92 17.41 1.80 -3.78
C ALA A 92 17.60 0.50 -2.99
N GLY A 93 18.01 0.59 -1.72
CA GLY A 93 18.14 -0.58 -0.83
C GLY A 93 16.83 -1.35 -0.63
N ALA A 94 15.68 -0.68 -0.68
CA ALA A 94 14.37 -1.32 -0.55
C ALA A 94 13.91 -2.12 -1.78
N THR A 95 14.61 -1.99 -2.92
CA THR A 95 14.30 -2.73 -4.15
C THR A 95 14.91 -4.13 -4.20
N VAL A 96 15.86 -4.44 -3.30
CA VAL A 96 16.59 -5.71 -3.29
C VAL A 96 15.62 -6.88 -3.06
N GLY A 97 15.64 -7.84 -3.99
CA GLY A 97 14.78 -9.04 -3.91
C GLY A 97 13.28 -8.76 -4.13
N ARG A 98 12.90 -7.58 -4.63
CA ARG A 98 11.52 -7.23 -4.97
C ARG A 98 11.20 -7.54 -6.44
N PRO A 99 9.93 -7.82 -6.77
CA PRO A 99 9.50 -8.01 -8.16
C PRO A 99 9.69 -6.74 -9.00
N GLY A 100 10.02 -6.90 -10.29
CA GLY A 100 10.34 -5.78 -11.19
C GLY A 100 9.28 -4.66 -11.26
N SER A 101 7.98 -4.99 -11.19
CA SER A 101 6.92 -3.96 -11.16
C SER A 101 6.95 -3.09 -9.89
N TYR A 102 7.36 -3.66 -8.76
CA TYR A 102 7.56 -2.92 -7.52
C TYR A 102 8.81 -2.04 -7.60
N VAL A 103 9.91 -2.59 -8.13
CA VAL A 103 11.14 -1.83 -8.39
C VAL A 103 10.88 -0.62 -9.28
N ALA A 104 10.16 -0.80 -10.40
CA ALA A 104 9.78 0.27 -11.31
C ALA A 104 8.96 1.39 -10.64
N GLY A 105 8.10 1.04 -9.66
CA GLY A 105 7.34 2.02 -8.89
C GLY A 105 8.21 2.88 -7.98
N ILE A 106 9.22 2.28 -7.34
CA ILE A 106 10.22 3.00 -6.54
C ILE A 106 11.13 3.85 -7.43
N GLU A 107 11.64 3.29 -8.53
CA GLU A 107 12.52 3.98 -9.48
C GLU A 107 11.83 5.23 -10.08
N SER A 108 10.52 5.17 -10.31
CA SER A 108 9.73 6.34 -10.72
C SER A 108 9.90 7.52 -9.76
N VAL A 109 9.84 7.27 -8.45
CA VAL A 109 9.98 8.32 -7.42
C VAL A 109 11.43 8.78 -7.32
N ILE A 110 12.40 7.88 -7.43
CA ILE A 110 13.83 8.25 -7.46
C ILE A 110 14.13 9.20 -8.63
N ASN A 111 13.58 8.94 -9.81
CA ASN A 111 13.77 9.79 -10.98
C ASN A 111 13.11 11.17 -10.80
N GLU A 112 11.91 11.21 -10.21
CA GLU A 112 11.24 12.48 -9.86
C GLU A 112 12.07 13.30 -8.85
N LEU A 113 12.61 12.66 -7.81
CA LEU A 113 13.48 13.33 -6.82
C LEU A 113 14.74 13.92 -7.45
N LYS A 114 15.42 13.16 -8.32
CA LYS A 114 16.62 13.64 -9.02
C LYS A 114 16.31 14.81 -9.96
N ALA A 115 15.13 14.81 -10.60
CA ALA A 115 14.72 15.90 -11.48
C ALA A 115 14.48 17.22 -10.71
N ILE A 116 13.90 17.12 -9.51
CA ILE A 116 13.68 18.28 -8.63
C ILE A 116 15.02 18.86 -8.17
N ASP A 117 15.93 18.02 -7.68
CA ASP A 117 17.27 18.43 -7.22
C ASP A 117 18.07 19.18 -8.31
N VAL A 118 18.05 18.67 -9.55
CA VAL A 118 18.71 19.31 -10.70
C VAL A 118 18.10 20.67 -11.03
N THR A 119 16.79 20.84 -10.83
CA THR A 119 16.09 22.11 -11.08
C THR A 119 16.49 23.15 -10.04
N ASP A 120 16.45 22.78 -8.76
CA ASP A 120 16.87 23.64 -7.64
C ASP A 120 18.33 24.13 -7.82
N GLN A 121 19.22 23.22 -8.23
CA GLN A 121 20.63 23.54 -8.48
C GLN A 121 20.82 24.55 -9.63
N ARG A 122 20.02 24.45 -10.70
CA ARG A 122 20.09 25.37 -11.85
C ARG A 122 19.58 26.76 -11.49
N ASP A 123 18.49 26.84 -10.75
CA ASP A 123 17.89 28.11 -10.36
C ASP A 123 18.81 28.88 -9.40
N ASN A 124 19.47 28.18 -8.48
CA ASN A 124 20.43 28.77 -7.55
C ASN A 124 21.70 29.31 -8.27
N GLN A 125 22.21 28.59 -9.28
CA GLN A 125 23.34 29.09 -10.10
C GLN A 125 22.98 30.31 -10.94
N ASN A 126 21.75 30.39 -11.46
CA ASN A 126 21.30 31.54 -12.23
C ASN A 126 21.17 32.79 -11.36
N LEU A 127 20.70 32.64 -10.11
CA LEU A 127 20.61 33.73 -9.15
C LEU A 127 21.99 34.31 -8.80
N ALA A 128 22.96 33.42 -8.53
CA ALA A 128 24.34 33.83 -8.22
C ALA A 128 24.99 34.63 -9.38
N ARG A 129 24.70 34.26 -10.64
CA ARG A 129 25.21 34.98 -11.83
C ARG A 129 24.59 36.36 -12.02
N GLN A 130 23.34 36.57 -11.58
CA GLN A 130 22.68 37.87 -11.68
C GLN A 130 23.17 38.85 -10.60
N VAL A 131 23.47 38.36 -9.39
CA VAL A 131 24.01 39.20 -8.30
C VAL A 131 25.42 39.69 -8.61
N GLY A 132 26.23 38.92 -9.35
CA GLY A 132 27.57 39.35 -9.79
C GLY A 132 27.59 40.35 -10.97
N ARG A 133 26.44 40.86 -11.43
CA ARG A 133 26.33 41.74 -12.60
C ARG A 133 25.80 43.14 -12.26
N THR A 134 26.10 43.63 -11.06
CA THR A 134 25.91 45.03 -10.67
C THR A 134 27.26 45.68 -10.46
N GLU A 135 27.95 45.99 -11.55
CA GLU A 135 29.10 46.92 -11.59
C GLU A 135 28.98 47.81 -12.83
#